data_AF-A0A0S8HX00-F1
#
_entry.id   AF-A0A0S8HX00-F1
#
_cell.length_a   1.000
_cell.length_b   1.000
_cell.length_c   1.000
_cell.angle_alpha   90.00
_cell.angle_beta   90.00
_cell.angle_gamma   90.00
#
_symmetry.space_group_name_H-M   'P 1'
#
loop_
_entity.id
_entity.type
_entity.pdbx_description
1 polymer ?
#
loop_
_entity_poly.entity_id
_entity_poly.type
_entity_poly.pdbx_seq_one_letter_code
_entity_poly.pdbx_strand_id
1 'polypeptide(L)'
;MKPPTHLITNFTKIYRRPPTLLSYAPGRVNLLGEHIDYNDGWVFPVAIDRFAWLAACPTSSDVVTIHALDLGEDISFNISQLDDKLDPQSRPLPKWAH
;
A
#
# COMPACT_ATOMS: atom_id res chain seq x y z
N MET A 1 8.31 14.06 9.11
CA MET A 1 8.82 12.72 9.50
C MET A 1 9.80 12.23 8.45
N LYS A 2 10.81 11.41 8.79
CA LYS A 2 11.82 10.94 7.82
C LYS A 2 11.44 9.54 7.28
N PRO A 3 11.53 9.31 5.96
CA PRO A 3 11.29 7.98 5.39
C PRO A 3 12.34 6.98 5.91
N PRO A 4 11.99 5.69 6.06
CA PRO A 4 12.94 4.66 6.40
C PRO A 4 14.06 4.57 5.36
N THR A 5 15.33 4.61 5.77
CA THR A 5 16.48 4.61 4.84
C THR A 5 16.50 3.38 3.91
N HIS A 6 16.01 2.24 4.41
CA HIS A 6 15.93 1.01 3.63
C HIS A 6 14.85 1.07 2.52
N LEU A 7 13.82 1.92 2.64
CA LEU A 7 12.73 2.01 1.67
C LEU A 7 13.23 2.47 0.29
N ILE A 8 13.98 3.58 0.26
CA ILE A 8 14.55 4.12 -0.99
C ILE A 8 15.58 3.13 -1.56
N THR A 9 16.42 2.56 -0.68
CA THR A 9 17.46 1.60 -1.08
C THR A 9 16.84 0.34 -1.71
N ASN A 10 15.80 -0.22 -1.11
CA ASN A 10 15.10 -1.40 -1.63
C ASN A 10 14.34 -1.07 -2.92
N PHE A 11 13.67 0.08 -2.98
CA PHE A 11 13.00 0.53 -4.21
C PHE A 11 13.98 0.58 -5.39
N THR A 12 15.14 1.22 -5.20
CA THR A 12 16.17 1.30 -6.26
C THR A 12 16.77 -0.05 -6.61
N LYS A 13 16.91 -0.97 -5.65
CA LYS A 13 17.36 -2.34 -5.92
C LYS A 13 16.36 -3.13 -6.76
N ILE A 14 15.06 -3.06 -6.43
CA ILE A 14 13.99 -3.80 -7.10
C ILE A 14 13.72 -3.22 -8.49
N TYR A 15 13.50 -1.90 -8.59
CA TYR A 15 13.03 -1.26 -9.82
C TYR A 15 14.14 -0.64 -10.67
N ARG A 16 15.40 -0.70 -10.22
CA ARG A 16 16.58 -0.18 -10.93
C ARG A 16 16.52 1.32 -11.25
N ARG A 17 15.72 2.07 -10.50
CA ARG A 17 15.59 3.54 -10.59
C ARG A 17 15.19 4.13 -9.23
N PRO A 18 15.47 5.41 -8.97
CA PRO A 18 14.99 6.06 -7.75
C PRO A 18 13.47 6.26 -7.77
N PRO A 19 12.79 6.25 -6.59
CA PRO A 19 11.39 6.64 -6.52
C PRO A 19 11.24 8.14 -6.81
N THR A 20 10.14 8.53 -7.45
CA THR A 20 9.80 9.94 -7.69
C THR A 20 8.79 10.48 -6.68
N LEU A 21 8.13 9.59 -5.94
CA LEU A 21 7.17 9.91 -4.89
C LEU A 21 7.51 9.13 -3.62
N LEU A 22 7.49 9.84 -2.50
CA LEU A 22 7.46 9.26 -1.16
C LEU A 22 6.19 9.76 -0.47
N SER A 23 5.39 8.84 0.03
CA SER A 23 4.17 9.13 0.78
C SER A 23 4.10 8.25 2.02
N TYR A 24 3.30 8.64 3.01
CA TYR A 24 3.05 7.85 4.20
C TYR A 24 1.70 8.15 4.80
N ALA A 25 1.13 7.16 5.50
CA ALA A 25 -0.11 7.30 6.25
C ALA A 25 0.09 6.77 7.69
N PRO A 26 -0.35 7.50 8.73
CA PRO A 26 -0.33 6.99 10.09
C PRO A 26 -1.38 5.88 10.27
N GLY A 27 -1.05 4.89 11.10
CA GLY A 27 -2.05 4.03 11.71
C GLY A 27 -2.94 4.83 12.65
N ARG A 28 -4.11 4.29 12.97
CA ARG A 28 -5.02 4.85 13.97
C ARG A 28 -5.31 3.83 15.06
N VAL A 29 -5.67 4.32 16.22
CA VAL A 29 -6.38 3.55 17.26
C VAL A 29 -7.65 4.29 17.62
N ASN A 30 -8.72 3.55 17.94
CA ASN A 30 -9.92 4.15 18.49
C ASN A 30 -9.78 4.15 20.01
N LEU A 31 -9.79 5.34 20.64
CA LEU A 31 -9.67 5.43 22.10
C LEU A 31 -11.01 5.17 22.81
N LEU A 32 -12.12 5.45 22.14
CA LEU A 32 -13.49 5.23 22.62
C LEU A 32 -14.39 4.88 21.41
N GLY A 33 -15.40 4.05 21.65
CA GLY A 33 -16.43 3.72 20.66
C GLY A 33 -16.11 2.53 19.74
N GLU A 34 -15.47 1.47 20.25
CA GLU A 34 -15.52 0.17 19.56
C GLU A 34 -16.96 -0.35 19.60
N HIS A 35 -17.48 -0.81 18.44
CA HIS A 35 -18.82 -1.36 18.24
C HIS A 35 -20.01 -0.36 18.30
N ILE A 36 -19.79 0.94 18.11
CA ILE A 36 -20.86 1.95 17.84
C ILE A 36 -20.63 2.78 16.57
N ASP A 37 -19.56 2.51 15.84
CA ASP A 37 -19.21 3.12 14.56
C ASP A 37 -20.24 2.83 13.45
N TYR A 38 -20.95 1.70 13.52
CA TYR A 38 -22.07 1.38 12.61
C TYR A 38 -23.40 2.05 12.97
N ASN A 39 -23.49 2.73 14.11
CA ASN A 39 -24.74 3.27 14.67
C ASN A 39 -24.77 4.80 14.72
N ASP A 40 -24.02 5.50 13.85
CA ASP A 40 -23.85 6.96 13.86
C ASP A 40 -23.37 7.51 15.21
N GLY A 41 -22.66 6.67 15.98
CA GLY A 41 -22.05 7.04 17.25
C GLY A 41 -20.79 7.89 17.06
N TRP A 42 -20.51 8.76 18.03
CA TRP A 42 -19.27 9.55 18.04
C TRP A 42 -18.08 8.64 18.31
N VAL A 43 -17.15 8.58 17.35
CA VAL A 43 -15.86 7.90 17.51
C VAL A 43 -14.77 8.92 17.82
N PHE A 44 -13.80 8.51 18.64
CA PHE A 44 -12.61 9.32 18.93
C PHE A 44 -11.34 8.58 18.47
N PRO A 45 -11.02 8.62 17.17
CA PRO A 45 -9.79 8.05 16.65
C PRO A 45 -8.62 8.98 16.93
N VAL A 46 -7.46 8.39 17.22
CA VAL A 46 -6.19 9.10 17.33
C VAL A 46 -5.16 8.43 16.44
N ALA A 47 -4.46 9.23 15.64
CA ALA A 47 -3.32 8.78 14.87
C ALA A 47 -2.17 8.37 15.81
N ILE A 48 -1.57 7.22 15.56
CA ILE A 48 -0.44 6.71 16.34
C ILE A 48 0.88 6.92 15.60
N ASP A 49 1.99 6.82 16.35
CA ASP A 49 3.36 6.92 15.82
C ASP A 49 3.80 5.60 15.12
N ARG A 50 2.93 5.07 14.25
CA ARG A 50 3.19 3.91 13.37
C ARG A 50 2.71 4.28 11.97
N PHE A 51 3.50 4.00 10.95
CA PHE A 51 3.21 4.51 9.60
C PHE A 51 3.40 3.43 8.54
N ALA A 52 2.48 3.41 7.57
CA ALA A 52 2.71 2.76 6.29
C ALA A 52 3.42 3.76 5.38
N TRP A 53 4.60 3.40 4.89
CA TRP A 53 5.37 4.22 3.94
C TRP A 53 5.27 3.64 2.54
N LEU A 54 5.17 4.51 1.54
CA LEU A 54 5.13 4.19 0.13
C LEU A 54 6.25 4.92 -0.61
N ALA A 55 7.02 4.17 -1.40
CA ALA A 55 7.90 4.71 -2.42
C ALA A 55 7.38 4.29 -3.80
N ALA A 56 7.21 5.24 -4.70
CA ALA A 56 6.58 5.00 -6.00
C ALA A 56 7.27 5.79 -7.13
N CYS A 57 7.12 5.28 -8.35
CA CYS A 57 7.55 5.92 -9.59
C CYS A 57 6.51 5.58 -10.66
N PRO A 58 6.11 6.53 -11.52
CA PRO A 58 5.22 6.22 -12.63
C PRO A 58 5.86 5.21 -13.58
N THR A 59 5.01 4.40 -14.19
CA THR A 59 5.36 3.45 -15.24
C THR A 59 4.65 3.86 -16.53
N SER A 60 5.29 3.62 -17.67
CA SER A 60 4.66 3.79 -18.99
C SER A 60 3.90 2.55 -19.45
N SER A 61 4.00 1.44 -18.69
CA SER A 61 3.25 0.21 -18.90
C SER A 61 1.87 0.31 -18.25
N ASP A 62 0.92 -0.48 -18.75
CA ASP A 62 -0.39 -0.66 -18.10
C ASP A 62 -0.30 -1.55 -16.84
N VAL A 63 0.85 -2.21 -16.62
CA VAL A 63 1.10 -3.06 -15.46
C VAL A 63 1.57 -2.23 -14.28
N VAL A 64 0.80 -2.25 -13.19
CA VAL A 64 1.21 -1.77 -11.87
C VAL A 64 1.81 -2.93 -11.09
N THR A 65 2.88 -2.67 -10.34
CA THR A 65 3.49 -3.65 -9.43
C THR A 65 3.70 -3.02 -8.06
N ILE A 66 3.33 -3.74 -7.01
CA ILE A 66 3.43 -3.30 -5.62
C ILE A 66 4.18 -4.39 -4.86
N HIS A 67 5.20 -3.99 -4.08
CA HIS A 67 5.92 -4.90 -3.18
C HIS A 67 5.69 -4.46 -1.72
N ALA A 68 5.26 -5.39 -0.88
CA ALA A 68 5.18 -5.24 0.57
C ALA A 68 6.51 -5.73 1.20
N LEU A 69 7.41 -4.79 1.52
CA LEU A 69 8.77 -5.12 1.97
C LEU A 69 8.83 -5.89 3.29
N ASP A 70 7.87 -5.65 4.18
CA ASP A 70 7.73 -6.27 5.49
C ASP A 70 7.17 -7.70 5.41
N LEU A 71 6.34 -7.98 4.40
CA LEU A 71 5.78 -9.30 4.13
C LEU A 71 6.64 -10.12 3.17
N GLY A 72 7.49 -9.47 2.38
CA GLY A 72 8.23 -10.14 1.30
C GLY A 72 7.33 -10.61 0.17
N GLU A 73 6.15 -10.01 0.03
CA GLU A 73 5.15 -10.34 -0.98
C GLU A 73 5.07 -9.24 -2.04
N ASP A 74 4.60 -9.63 -3.23
CA ASP A 74 4.36 -8.71 -4.33
C ASP A 74 3.14 -9.11 -5.15
N ILE A 75 2.64 -8.11 -5.86
CA ILE A 75 1.48 -8.22 -6.73
C ILE A 75 1.68 -7.35 -7.96
N SER A 76 1.32 -7.89 -9.11
CA SER A 76 1.20 -7.13 -10.36
C SER A 76 -0.20 -7.29 -10.95
N PHE A 77 -0.74 -6.23 -11.55
CA PHE A 77 -2.02 -6.23 -12.25
C PHE A 77 -2.05 -5.17 -13.35
N ASN A 78 -2.93 -5.35 -14.33
CA ASN A 78 -3.20 -4.33 -15.36
C ASN A 78 -4.15 -3.28 -14.77
N ILE A 79 -3.76 -2.00 -14.79
CA ILE A 79 -4.58 -0.94 -14.21
C ILE A 79 -5.87 -0.73 -15.02
N SER A 80 -5.83 -0.96 -16.33
CA SER A 80 -7.01 -0.87 -17.20
C SER A 80 -8.00 -2.03 -17.02
N GLN A 81 -7.61 -3.11 -16.33
CA GLN A 81 -8.43 -4.31 -16.11
C GLN A 81 -8.53 -4.67 -14.62
N LEU A 82 -8.51 -3.66 -13.75
CA LEU A 82 -8.47 -3.88 -12.29
C LEU A 82 -9.67 -4.70 -11.78
N ASP A 83 -10.85 -4.54 -12.40
CA ASP A 83 -12.08 -5.23 -12.02
C ASP A 83 -12.01 -6.75 -12.26
N ASP A 84 -11.17 -7.21 -13.19
CA ASP A 84 -11.00 -8.63 -13.49
C ASP A 84 -10.28 -9.37 -12.36
N LYS A 85 -9.54 -8.64 -11.50
CA LYS A 85 -8.74 -9.17 -10.39
C LYS A 85 -7.79 -10.28 -10.84
N LEU A 86 -7.16 -10.06 -12.00
CA LEU A 86 -6.16 -10.94 -12.59
C LEU A 86 -4.79 -10.26 -12.62
N ASP A 87 -3.74 -11.08 -12.58
CA ASP A 87 -2.38 -10.65 -12.90
C ASP A 87 -2.17 -10.52 -14.42
N PRO A 88 -1.03 -10.00 -14.89
CA PRO A 88 -0.75 -9.87 -16.32
C PRO A 88 -0.63 -11.20 -17.08
N GLN A 89 -0.63 -12.34 -16.38
CA GLN A 89 -0.65 -13.70 -16.95
C GLN A 89 -2.04 -14.34 -16.86
N SER A 90 -3.09 -13.55 -16.57
CA SER A 90 -4.48 -14.00 -16.42
C SER A 90 -4.70 -14.99 -15.28
N ARG A 91 -3.85 -14.98 -14.26
CA ARG A 91 -4.02 -15.75 -13.02
C ARG A 91 -4.78 -14.90 -11.99
N PRO A 92 -5.66 -15.49 -11.18
CA PRO A 92 -6.38 -14.74 -10.15
C PRO A 92 -5.40 -14.14 -9.13
N LEU A 93 -5.65 -12.89 -8.76
CA LEU A 93 -4.93 -12.23 -7.68
C LEU A 93 -5.12 -12.97 -6.34
N PRO A 94 -4.19 -12.84 -5.38
CA PRO A 94 -4.33 -13.42 -4.06
C PRO A 94 -5.63 -12.96 -3.38
N LYS A 95 -6.23 -13.81 -2.54
CA LYS A 95 -7.53 -13.51 -1.90
C LYS A 95 -7.54 -12.20 -1.09
N TRP A 96 -6.40 -11.82 -0.55
CA TRP A 96 -6.23 -10.59 0.23
C TRP A 96 -6.17 -9.33 -0.64
N ALA A 97 -6.01 -9.47 -1.95
CA ALA A 97 -5.93 -8.40 -2.94
C ALA A 97 -7.23 -8.20 -3.75
N HIS A 98 -8.34 -8.83 -3.30
CA HIS A 98 -9.67 -8.64 -3.88
C HIS A 98 -10.40 -7.43 -3.32
#